data_AF-A0A1C6E467-F1
#
_entry.id   AF-A0A1C6E467-F1
#
_cell.length_a   1.000
_cell.length_b   1.000
_cell.length_c   1.000
_cell.angle_alpha   90.00
_cell.angle_beta   90.00
_cell.angle_gamma   90.00
#
_symmetry.space_group_name_H-M   'P 1'
#
loop_
_entity.id
_entity.type
_entity.pdbx_description
1 polymer ?
#
loop_
_entity_poly.entity_id
_entity_poly.type
_entity_poly.pdbx_seq_one_letter_code
_entity_poly.pdbx_strand_id
1 'polypeptide(L)'
;MKKKFFILLATTLTLSSPLTALAACQHNNDPWNVEYDADCEDEGLEIRYCSVCQEYQKRLIPKTDHIFSKWKVSEKATKFSKGEALRYCINCGEEEYKTIPKKKMTKAEKNVKKVIDTFYSAAKKYDVKKMQQCFVQGSDLKAFIELKDMASFCKKYNKRIRYKFRSLSIKKNKATVKIYCTYPDASLAIENALRNNMYYFAYHPYASDQDLLKAVYKDMLFNIRHGGESFFSLEDVAITFKLVKKGSSWKIEKPNLQIHDSINCGYESAYRYVFR
;
A
#
# COMPACT_ATOMS: atom_id res chain seq x y z
N MET A 1 92.98 -20.81 -68.49
CA MET A 1 93.11 -21.99 -69.39
C MET A 1 91.88 -22.88 -69.23
N LYS A 2 91.31 -23.29 -70.38
CA LYS A 2 90.39 -24.42 -70.60
C LYS A 2 89.07 -24.49 -69.82
N LYS A 3 88.01 -24.17 -70.59
CA LYS A 3 86.66 -24.74 -70.54
C LYS A 3 86.66 -26.23 -70.14
N LYS A 4 85.61 -26.64 -69.42
CA LYS A 4 84.74 -27.76 -69.82
C LYS A 4 83.41 -27.67 -69.06
N PHE A 5 82.36 -27.33 -69.81
CA PHE A 5 80.98 -27.74 -69.58
C PHE A 5 80.92 -29.27 -69.45
N PHE A 6 80.00 -29.82 -68.66
CA PHE A 6 79.03 -30.85 -69.10
C PHE A 6 78.01 -31.16 -67.97
N ILE A 7 76.77 -30.77 -68.25
CA ILE A 7 75.51 -31.51 -68.08
C ILE A 7 75.07 -32.00 -66.69
N LEU A 8 74.03 -31.29 -66.19
CA LEU A 8 72.74 -31.78 -65.68
C LEU A 8 72.64 -33.23 -65.18
N LEU A 9 72.29 -33.37 -63.90
CA LEU A 9 71.22 -34.29 -63.52
C LEU A 9 70.35 -33.65 -62.45
N ALA A 10 69.05 -33.70 -62.74
CA ALA A 10 67.99 -33.10 -61.99
C ALA A 10 67.55 -33.99 -60.83
N THR A 11 66.92 -33.31 -59.87
CA THR A 11 65.77 -33.75 -59.06
C THR A 11 65.97 -34.74 -57.91
N THR A 12 65.52 -34.19 -56.77
CA THR A 12 64.92 -34.82 -55.58
C THR A 12 65.82 -35.62 -54.67
N LEU A 13 66.54 -34.89 -53.82
CA LEU A 13 66.91 -35.36 -52.50
C LEU A 13 65.61 -35.50 -51.69
N THR A 14 65.09 -36.71 -51.56
CA THR A 14 63.98 -37.01 -50.65
C THR A 14 64.52 -36.99 -49.22
N LEU A 15 64.46 -35.82 -48.56
CA LEU A 15 64.53 -35.79 -47.10
C LEU A 15 63.26 -36.43 -46.55
N SER A 16 63.36 -37.71 -46.23
CA SER A 16 62.48 -38.42 -45.33
C SER A 16 62.36 -37.66 -44.01
N SER A 17 61.26 -36.95 -43.83
CA SER A 17 60.83 -36.51 -42.51
C SER A 17 59.90 -37.59 -41.97
N PRO A 18 60.24 -38.36 -40.92
CA PRO A 18 59.21 -38.99 -40.12
C PRO A 18 58.73 -37.92 -39.15
N LEU A 19 57.90 -36.98 -39.62
CA LEU A 19 57.11 -36.19 -38.70
C LEU A 19 55.75 -36.87 -38.61
N THR A 20 55.75 -37.84 -37.70
CA THR A 20 54.67 -38.17 -36.78
C THR A 20 53.28 -37.88 -37.37
N ALA A 21 52.55 -38.94 -37.69
CA ALA A 21 51.12 -38.88 -37.48
C ALA A 21 50.92 -38.49 -36.01
N LEU A 22 50.77 -37.19 -35.71
CA LEU A 22 50.04 -36.81 -34.52
C LEU A 22 48.72 -37.55 -34.70
N ALA A 23 48.50 -38.59 -33.90
CA ALA A 23 47.18 -39.14 -33.74
C ALA A 23 46.28 -37.93 -33.54
N ALA A 24 45.43 -37.63 -34.52
CA ALA A 24 44.56 -36.46 -34.43
C ALA A 24 43.85 -36.60 -33.09
N CYS A 25 44.12 -35.69 -32.16
CA CYS A 25 43.56 -35.79 -30.82
C CYS A 25 42.05 -35.60 -30.97
N GLN A 26 41.32 -36.71 -31.06
CA GLN A 26 39.88 -36.68 -31.28
C GLN A 26 39.14 -36.23 -30.02
N HIS A 27 39.85 -36.02 -28.90
CA HIS A 27 39.36 -35.58 -27.60
C HIS A 27 38.14 -36.38 -27.06
N ASN A 28 37.73 -37.48 -27.68
CA ASN A 28 36.42 -38.08 -27.46
C ASN A 28 36.44 -39.37 -26.63
N ASN A 29 37.59 -39.73 -26.06
CA ASN A 29 37.80 -41.10 -25.58
C ASN A 29 37.84 -41.24 -24.05
N ASP A 30 38.06 -40.15 -23.31
CA ASP A 30 38.09 -40.18 -21.83
C ASP A 30 36.74 -39.71 -21.25
N PRO A 31 36.23 -40.38 -20.18
CA PRO A 31 34.97 -40.00 -19.55
C PRO A 31 35.10 -38.64 -18.84
N TRP A 32 34.00 -37.90 -18.79
CA TRP A 32 33.89 -36.69 -17.98
C TRP A 32 33.72 -37.05 -16.50
N ASN A 33 34.41 -36.33 -15.62
CA ASN A 33 34.27 -36.41 -14.17
C ASN A 33 33.63 -35.12 -13.65
N VAL A 34 32.62 -35.25 -12.79
CA VAL A 34 31.99 -34.11 -12.11
C VAL A 34 32.93 -33.61 -11.00
N GLU A 35 33.35 -32.35 -11.08
CA GLU A 35 34.16 -31.68 -10.07
C GLU A 35 33.28 -31.13 -8.94
N TYR A 36 32.17 -30.50 -9.30
CA TYR A 36 31.09 -30.12 -8.40
C TYR A 36 29.76 -30.13 -9.14
N ASP A 37 28.72 -30.60 -8.45
CA ASP A 37 27.37 -30.66 -8.98
C ASP A 37 26.80 -29.25 -9.21
N ALA A 38 25.88 -29.15 -10.16
CA ALA A 38 25.06 -27.95 -10.30
C ALA A 38 23.99 -27.90 -9.21
N ASP A 39 23.65 -26.71 -8.75
CA ASP A 39 22.44 -26.47 -7.95
C ASP A 39 21.57 -25.40 -8.63
N CYS A 40 20.61 -24.81 -7.90
CA CYS A 40 19.71 -23.81 -8.45
C CYS A 40 20.31 -22.38 -8.49
N GLU A 41 21.43 -22.14 -7.79
CA GLU A 41 22.16 -20.88 -7.78
C GLU A 41 23.40 -20.93 -8.65
N ASP A 42 24.10 -22.06 -8.71
CA ASP A 42 25.40 -22.22 -9.34
C ASP A 42 25.39 -23.34 -10.40
N GLU A 43 26.05 -23.06 -11.52
CA GLU A 43 26.33 -24.09 -12.53
C GLU A 43 27.35 -25.08 -11.97
N GLY A 44 27.23 -26.36 -12.32
CA GLY A 44 28.22 -27.37 -11.97
C GLY A 44 29.36 -27.39 -12.98
N LEU A 45 30.38 -28.21 -12.72
CA LEU A 45 31.54 -28.33 -13.59
C LEU A 45 31.91 -29.80 -13.82
N GLU A 46 32.07 -30.16 -15.08
CA GLU A 46 32.71 -31.41 -15.46
C GLU A 46 34.09 -31.13 -16.08
N ILE A 47 35.06 -31.97 -15.72
CA ILE A 47 36.41 -31.95 -16.26
C ILE A 47 36.77 -33.32 -16.84
N ARG A 48 37.57 -33.32 -17.91
CA ARG A 48 38.27 -34.54 -18.35
C ARG A 48 39.70 -34.21 -18.74
N TYR A 49 40.61 -35.12 -18.41
CA TYR A 49 42.01 -35.02 -18.79
C TYR A 49 42.26 -35.88 -20.01
N CYS A 50 42.86 -35.30 -21.05
CA CYS A 50 43.27 -36.07 -22.21
C CYS A 50 44.72 -36.55 -22.04
N SER A 51 44.91 -37.85 -21.88
CA SER A 51 46.24 -38.45 -21.73
C SER A 51 47.14 -38.30 -22.98
N VAL A 52 46.55 -38.03 -24.15
CA VAL A 52 47.25 -37.90 -25.44
C VAL A 52 47.88 -36.52 -25.61
N CYS A 53 47.17 -35.43 -25.31
CA CYS A 53 47.68 -34.05 -25.41
C CYS A 53 48.05 -33.42 -24.06
N GLN A 54 47.77 -34.11 -22.95
CA GLN A 54 48.01 -33.68 -21.58
C GLN A 54 47.25 -32.40 -21.17
N GLU A 55 46.14 -32.09 -21.84
CA GLU A 55 45.28 -30.93 -21.54
C GLU A 55 43.99 -31.31 -20.79
N TYR A 56 43.46 -30.36 -20.03
CA TYR A 56 42.14 -30.47 -19.40
C TYR A 56 41.07 -29.80 -20.25
N GLN A 57 39.97 -30.52 -20.48
CA GLN A 57 38.75 -29.96 -21.04
C GLN A 57 37.75 -29.72 -19.92
N LYS A 58 37.00 -28.62 -20.03
CA LYS A 58 35.99 -28.20 -19.07
C LYS A 58 34.68 -27.97 -19.78
N ARG A 59 33.57 -28.37 -19.16
CA ARG A 59 32.24 -27.94 -19.57
C ARG A 59 31.35 -27.72 -18.35
N LEU A 60 30.46 -26.75 -18.48
CA LEU A 60 29.53 -26.37 -17.42
C LEU A 60 28.33 -27.32 -17.43
N ILE A 61 27.89 -27.71 -16.25
CA ILE A 61 26.60 -28.38 -16.02
C ILE A 61 25.58 -27.27 -15.77
N PRO A 62 24.51 -27.15 -16.56
CA PRO A 62 23.48 -26.14 -16.34
C PRO A 62 22.87 -26.24 -14.94
N LYS A 63 22.44 -25.09 -14.39
CA LYS A 63 21.73 -25.03 -13.11
C LYS A 63 20.51 -25.94 -13.09
N THR A 64 20.21 -26.47 -11.91
CA THR A 64 18.99 -27.23 -11.66
C THR A 64 17.81 -26.28 -11.42
N ASP A 65 16.59 -26.76 -11.68
CA ASP A 65 15.38 -25.99 -11.37
C ASP A 65 15.20 -25.82 -9.85
N HIS A 66 14.60 -24.70 -9.44
CA HIS A 66 14.25 -24.47 -8.04
C HIS A 66 13.23 -25.50 -7.51
N ILE A 67 13.55 -26.08 -6.35
CA ILE A 67 12.63 -26.98 -5.63
C ILE A 67 11.87 -26.15 -4.58
N PHE A 68 10.68 -25.68 -4.95
CA PHE A 68 9.89 -24.85 -4.06
C PHE A 68 9.10 -25.64 -3.00
N SER A 69 9.04 -25.07 -1.79
CA SER A 69 8.14 -25.52 -0.72
C SER A 69 6.65 -25.35 -1.07
N LYS A 70 5.78 -25.92 -0.24
CA LYS A 70 4.32 -25.71 -0.35
C LYS A 70 3.99 -24.25 -0.05
N TRP A 71 3.04 -23.71 -0.81
CA TRP A 71 2.48 -22.38 -0.55
C TRP A 71 1.97 -22.25 0.89
N LYS A 72 2.39 -21.19 1.57
CA LYS A 72 1.94 -20.78 2.89
C LYS A 72 1.28 -19.41 2.80
N VAL A 73 0.13 -19.23 3.45
CA VAL A 73 -0.54 -17.93 3.50
C VAL A 73 0.27 -16.99 4.40
N SER A 74 0.91 -15.98 3.81
CA SER A 74 1.61 -14.90 4.53
C SER A 74 0.60 -13.85 5.00
N GLU A 75 -0.35 -13.47 4.15
CA GLU A 75 -1.40 -12.51 4.45
C GLU A 75 -2.80 -13.05 4.15
N LYS A 76 -3.69 -13.01 5.15
CA LYS A 76 -5.07 -13.49 4.96
C LYS A 76 -5.87 -12.49 4.14
N ALA A 77 -6.46 -12.97 3.04
CA ALA A 77 -7.41 -12.18 2.27
C ALA A 77 -8.62 -11.77 3.12
N THR A 78 -9.02 -10.51 2.98
CA THR A 78 -10.21 -9.96 3.64
C THR A 78 -11.26 -9.58 2.60
N LYS A 79 -12.39 -9.01 3.04
CA LYS A 79 -13.39 -8.45 2.13
C LYS A 79 -12.94 -7.12 1.51
N PHE A 80 -11.90 -6.49 2.07
CA PHE A 80 -11.45 -5.16 1.72
C PHE A 80 -10.04 -5.14 1.10
N SER A 81 -9.20 -6.13 1.42
CA SER A 81 -7.83 -6.32 0.92
C SER A 81 -7.65 -7.72 0.34
N LYS A 82 -6.81 -7.82 -0.70
CA LYS A 82 -6.29 -9.11 -1.18
C LYS A 82 -5.44 -9.73 -0.07
N GLY A 83 -5.23 -11.04 -0.14
CA GLY A 83 -4.22 -11.71 0.68
C GLY A 83 -3.04 -12.10 -0.18
N GLU A 84 -2.09 -12.78 0.41
CA GLU A 84 -0.86 -13.22 -0.22
C GLU A 84 -0.45 -14.59 0.32
N ALA A 85 0.10 -15.41 -0.57
CA ALA A 85 0.78 -16.64 -0.22
C ALA A 85 2.23 -16.52 -0.70
N LEU A 86 3.13 -17.13 0.07
CA LEU A 86 4.56 -17.20 -0.14
C LEU A 86 4.95 -18.68 -0.27
N ARG A 87 5.90 -18.98 -1.14
CA ARG A 87 6.71 -20.21 -1.09
C ARG A 87 8.17 -19.84 -1.31
N TYR A 88 9.08 -20.66 -0.82
CA TYR A 88 10.51 -20.47 -0.97
C TYR A 88 11.19 -21.73 -1.50
N CYS A 89 12.27 -21.57 -2.26
CA CYS A 89 13.14 -22.66 -2.69
C CYS A 89 13.83 -23.27 -1.47
N ILE A 90 13.74 -24.58 -1.30
CA ILE A 90 14.31 -25.25 -0.11
C ILE A 90 15.84 -25.28 -0.12
N ASN A 91 16.46 -25.11 -1.30
CA ASN A 91 17.92 -25.16 -1.46
C ASN A 91 18.55 -23.77 -1.29
N CYS A 92 18.02 -22.74 -1.98
CA CYS A 92 18.61 -21.39 -1.99
C CYS A 92 17.80 -20.30 -1.25
N GLY A 93 16.57 -20.60 -0.85
CA GLY A 93 15.71 -19.62 -0.17
C GLY A 93 15.01 -18.60 -1.07
N GLU A 94 15.19 -18.67 -2.41
CA GLU A 94 14.48 -17.79 -3.35
C GLU A 94 12.96 -17.82 -3.12
N GLU A 95 12.32 -16.65 -3.08
CA GLU A 95 10.91 -16.50 -2.72
C GLU A 95 10.01 -16.22 -3.91
N GLU A 96 8.85 -16.85 -3.93
CA GLU A 96 7.76 -16.53 -4.84
C GLU A 96 6.49 -16.13 -4.10
N TYR A 97 5.74 -15.22 -4.73
CA TYR A 97 4.54 -14.63 -4.19
C TYR A 97 3.33 -14.90 -5.09
N LYS A 98 2.19 -15.21 -4.47
CA LYS A 98 0.90 -15.37 -5.16
C LYS A 98 -0.19 -14.59 -4.47
N THR A 99 -0.87 -13.74 -5.24
CA THR A 99 -2.04 -12.99 -4.78
C THR A 99 -3.22 -13.92 -4.49
N ILE A 100 -3.84 -13.75 -3.32
CA ILE A 100 -5.12 -14.36 -2.95
C ILE A 100 -6.25 -13.35 -3.15
N PRO A 101 -7.29 -13.65 -3.96
CA PRO A 101 -8.41 -12.74 -4.19
C PRO A 101 -9.17 -12.36 -2.91
N LYS A 102 -9.80 -11.17 -2.92
CA LYS A 102 -10.65 -10.70 -1.81
C LYS A 102 -11.79 -11.68 -1.56
N LYS A 103 -12.17 -11.83 -0.29
CA LYS A 103 -13.37 -12.57 0.09
C LYS A 103 -14.61 -11.86 -0.46
N LYS A 104 -15.56 -12.63 -1.01
CA LYS A 104 -16.83 -12.09 -1.50
C LYS A 104 -17.67 -11.56 -0.32
N MET A 105 -18.27 -10.38 -0.51
CA MET A 105 -19.25 -9.83 0.44
C MET A 105 -20.64 -10.41 0.18
N THR A 106 -21.37 -10.72 1.24
CA THR A 106 -22.79 -11.06 1.16
C THR A 106 -23.63 -9.84 0.79
N LYS A 107 -24.89 -10.05 0.39
CA LYS A 107 -25.82 -8.96 0.07
C LYS A 107 -26.05 -8.02 1.27
N ALA A 108 -26.18 -8.59 2.47
CA ALA A 108 -26.36 -7.81 3.69
C ALA A 108 -25.14 -6.92 3.97
N GLU A 109 -23.93 -7.45 3.82
CA GLU A 109 -22.69 -6.68 4.02
C GLU A 109 -22.54 -5.56 2.99
N LYS A 110 -22.90 -5.81 1.72
CA LYS A 110 -22.91 -4.77 0.69
C LYS A 110 -23.87 -3.63 1.05
N ASN A 111 -25.05 -3.95 1.57
CA ASN A 111 -26.02 -2.93 2.02
C ASN A 111 -25.51 -2.13 3.21
N VAL A 112 -24.87 -2.77 4.20
CA VAL A 112 -24.24 -2.09 5.34
C VAL A 112 -23.11 -1.16 4.87
N LYS A 113 -22.23 -1.65 4.00
CA LYS A 113 -21.15 -0.84 3.41
C LYS A 113 -21.70 0.40 2.70
N LYS A 114 -22.78 0.25 1.93
CA LYS A 114 -23.43 1.34 1.20
C LYS A 114 -23.90 2.47 2.10
N VAL A 115 -24.32 2.19 3.34
CA VAL A 115 -24.70 3.24 4.32
C VAL A 115 -23.50 4.14 4.63
N ILE A 116 -22.35 3.54 4.93
CA ILE A 116 -21.10 4.28 5.22
C ILE A 116 -20.61 5.02 3.97
N ASP A 117 -20.69 4.37 2.81
CA ASP A 117 -20.33 5.01 1.54
C ASP A 117 -21.18 6.26 1.28
N THR A 118 -22.49 6.14 1.48
CA THR A 118 -23.45 7.24 1.28
C THR A 118 -23.20 8.37 2.28
N PHE A 119 -22.97 8.04 3.55
CA PHE A 119 -22.64 9.03 4.58
C PHE A 119 -21.41 9.85 4.20
N TYR A 120 -20.29 9.21 3.85
CA TYR A 120 -19.07 9.96 3.51
C TYR A 120 -19.13 10.64 2.14
N SER A 121 -19.89 10.10 1.17
CA SER A 121 -20.18 10.82 -0.07
C SER A 121 -20.96 12.11 0.18
N ALA A 122 -21.88 12.12 1.15
CA ALA A 122 -22.59 13.32 1.60
C ALA A 122 -21.68 14.26 2.40
N ALA A 123 -20.88 13.72 3.32
CA ALA A 123 -19.94 14.49 4.16
C ALA A 123 -18.91 15.28 3.33
N LYS A 124 -18.37 14.68 2.26
CA LYS A 124 -17.46 15.36 1.32
C LYS A 124 -18.06 16.60 0.67
N LYS A 125 -19.38 16.62 0.50
CA LYS A 125 -20.16 17.75 -0.06
C LYS A 125 -20.77 18.63 1.02
N TYR A 126 -20.58 18.25 2.29
CA TYR A 126 -21.26 18.80 3.45
C TYR A 126 -22.79 18.85 3.28
N ASP A 127 -23.37 17.79 2.69
CA ASP A 127 -24.81 17.63 2.49
C ASP A 127 -25.44 17.11 3.79
N VAL A 128 -25.77 18.04 4.70
CA VAL A 128 -26.25 17.73 6.04
C VAL A 128 -27.52 16.86 6.00
N LYS A 129 -28.47 17.18 5.14
CA LYS A 129 -29.72 16.41 5.00
C LYS A 129 -29.45 14.95 4.65
N LYS A 130 -28.57 14.67 3.68
CA LYS A 130 -28.22 13.28 3.32
C LYS A 130 -27.39 12.58 4.39
N MET A 131 -26.51 13.30 5.10
CA MET A 131 -25.79 12.73 6.23
C MET A 131 -26.77 12.28 7.33
N GLN A 132 -27.68 13.17 7.74
CA GLN A 132 -28.68 12.89 8.77
C GLN A 132 -29.60 11.72 8.40
N GLN A 133 -29.96 11.58 7.12
CA GLN A 133 -30.74 10.44 6.62
C GLN A 133 -30.04 9.08 6.82
N CYS A 134 -28.73 9.03 7.06
CA CYS A 134 -28.02 7.78 7.31
C CYS A 134 -28.22 7.24 8.74
N PHE A 135 -28.71 8.07 9.67
CA PHE A 135 -28.89 7.72 11.08
C PHE A 135 -30.32 7.27 11.38
N VAL A 136 -30.49 6.58 12.51
CA VAL A 136 -31.82 6.29 13.09
C VAL A 136 -32.49 7.60 13.49
N GLN A 137 -31.76 8.44 14.24
CA GLN A 137 -32.18 9.77 14.64
C GLN A 137 -31.19 10.78 14.04
N GLY A 138 -31.58 11.40 12.93
CA GLY A 138 -30.72 12.32 12.17
C GLY A 138 -30.32 13.57 12.95
N SER A 139 -31.20 14.06 13.83
CA SER A 139 -30.96 15.24 14.68
C SER A 139 -29.80 15.07 15.66
N ASP A 140 -29.41 13.83 15.98
CA ASP A 140 -28.26 13.58 16.88
C ASP A 140 -26.92 13.92 16.21
N LEU A 141 -26.89 13.96 14.87
CA LEU A 141 -25.70 14.35 14.12
C LEU A 141 -25.53 15.86 14.22
N LYS A 142 -24.57 16.28 15.05
CA LYS A 142 -24.17 17.68 15.16
C LYS A 142 -23.48 18.13 13.88
N ALA A 143 -24.13 19.01 13.14
CA ALA A 143 -23.59 19.64 11.94
C ALA A 143 -23.97 21.12 11.90
N PHE A 144 -23.11 21.93 11.32
CA PHE A 144 -23.38 23.36 11.13
C PHE A 144 -24.48 23.57 10.08
N ILE A 145 -25.67 23.95 10.54
CA ILE A 145 -26.82 24.35 9.69
C ILE A 145 -26.98 25.88 9.73
N GLU A 146 -27.00 26.44 10.94
CA GLU A 146 -27.20 27.88 11.18
C GLU A 146 -25.90 28.66 11.00
N LEU A 147 -24.76 28.05 11.35
CA LEU A 147 -23.42 28.63 11.19
C LEU A 147 -22.92 28.44 9.76
N LYS A 148 -23.46 29.24 8.83
CA LYS A 148 -23.19 29.17 7.39
C LYS A 148 -21.71 29.29 7.03
N ASP A 149 -20.96 30.08 7.79
CA ASP A 149 -19.51 30.26 7.59
C ASP A 149 -18.73 28.98 7.92
N MET A 150 -19.03 28.35 9.06
CA MET A 150 -18.45 27.06 9.44
C MET A 150 -18.88 25.94 8.49
N ALA A 151 -20.13 25.95 8.05
CA ALA A 151 -20.62 25.01 7.05
C ALA A 151 -19.86 25.17 5.71
N SER A 152 -19.60 26.41 5.30
CA SER A 152 -18.84 26.72 4.07
C SER A 152 -17.38 26.30 4.19
N PHE A 153 -16.77 26.48 5.37
CA PHE A 153 -15.45 25.98 5.69
C PHE A 153 -15.38 24.45 5.56
N CYS A 154 -16.28 23.73 6.23
CA CYS A 154 -16.34 22.28 6.14
C CYS A 154 -16.58 21.82 4.69
N LYS A 155 -17.49 22.46 3.95
CA LYS A 155 -17.73 22.17 2.53
C LYS A 155 -16.48 22.35 1.67
N LYS A 156 -15.67 23.38 1.92
CA LYS A 156 -14.42 23.65 1.19
C LYS A 156 -13.38 22.56 1.41
N TYR A 157 -13.23 22.08 2.65
CA TYR A 157 -12.13 21.18 3.02
C TYR A 157 -12.51 19.70 3.05
N ASN A 158 -13.76 19.34 3.32
CA ASN A 158 -14.22 17.95 3.40
C ASN A 158 -14.06 17.16 2.11
N LYS A 159 -13.85 17.82 0.96
CA LYS A 159 -13.41 17.16 -0.28
C LYS A 159 -12.14 16.31 -0.12
N ARG A 160 -11.30 16.62 0.88
CA ARG A 160 -10.06 15.89 1.22
C ARG A 160 -10.31 14.66 2.11
N ILE A 161 -11.54 14.43 2.58
CA ILE A 161 -11.87 13.24 3.38
C ILE A 161 -11.58 11.98 2.55
N ARG A 162 -10.87 11.03 3.13
CA ARG A 162 -10.60 9.71 2.56
C ARG A 162 -10.86 8.66 3.63
N TYR A 163 -11.33 7.48 3.24
CA TYR A 163 -11.52 6.40 4.20
C TYR A 163 -11.32 5.03 3.58
N LYS A 164 -10.93 4.08 4.42
CA LYS A 164 -10.73 2.67 4.07
C LYS A 164 -11.44 1.78 5.09
N PHE A 165 -12.21 0.80 4.62
CA PHE A 165 -12.83 -0.19 5.50
C PHE A 165 -11.78 -1.11 6.10
N ARG A 166 -11.80 -1.26 7.42
CA ARG A 166 -10.96 -2.20 8.18
C ARG A 166 -11.70 -3.49 8.47
N SER A 167 -12.92 -3.39 8.99
CA SER A 167 -13.72 -4.56 9.34
C SER A 167 -15.21 -4.27 9.21
N LEU A 168 -15.98 -5.31 8.90
CA LEU A 168 -17.44 -5.29 8.90
C LEU A 168 -17.93 -6.64 9.43
N SER A 169 -18.75 -6.58 10.48
CA SER A 169 -19.39 -7.75 11.10
C SER A 169 -20.89 -7.50 11.24
N ILE A 170 -21.69 -8.53 10.96
CA ILE A 170 -23.14 -8.52 11.13
C ILE A 170 -23.51 -9.64 12.10
N LYS A 171 -24.27 -9.30 13.14
CA LYS A 171 -24.85 -10.23 14.11
C LYS A 171 -26.35 -9.95 14.22
N LYS A 172 -27.17 -10.83 13.65
CA LYS A 172 -28.63 -10.67 13.55
C LYS A 172 -29.01 -9.31 12.92
N ASN A 173 -29.61 -8.42 13.71
CA ASN A 173 -30.08 -7.09 13.31
C ASN A 173 -29.09 -5.96 13.64
N LYS A 174 -27.86 -6.29 14.10
CA LYS A 174 -26.81 -5.32 14.41
C LYS A 174 -25.61 -5.52 13.50
N ALA A 175 -24.95 -4.43 13.15
CA ALA A 175 -23.69 -4.46 12.43
C ALA A 175 -22.68 -3.51 13.06
N THR A 176 -21.40 -3.88 12.96
CA THR A 176 -20.27 -3.05 13.39
C THR A 176 -19.34 -2.89 12.21
N VAL A 177 -19.09 -1.63 11.84
CA VAL A 177 -18.13 -1.27 10.79
C VAL A 177 -17.01 -0.47 11.43
N LYS A 178 -15.76 -0.82 11.12
CA LYS A 178 -14.60 -0.01 11.46
C LYS A 178 -13.95 0.48 10.19
N ILE A 179 -13.63 1.76 10.14
CA ILE A 179 -12.88 2.38 9.05
C ILE A 179 -11.65 3.10 9.61
N TYR A 180 -10.65 3.29 8.77
CA TYR A 180 -9.68 4.38 8.92
C TYR A 180 -10.17 5.56 8.11
N CYS A 181 -10.25 6.74 8.71
CA CYS A 181 -10.73 7.97 8.09
C CYS A 181 -9.65 9.04 8.22
N THR A 182 -9.18 9.53 7.07
CA THR A 182 -8.37 10.74 6.97
C THR A 182 -9.32 11.92 6.78
N TYR A 183 -9.28 12.94 7.63
CA TYR A 183 -10.13 14.13 7.49
C TYR A 183 -9.34 15.42 7.76
N PRO A 184 -9.76 16.57 7.19
CA PRO A 184 -9.14 17.85 7.51
C PRO A 184 -9.43 18.22 8.95
N ASP A 185 -8.41 18.53 9.74
CA ASP A 185 -8.56 18.89 11.15
C ASP A 185 -8.08 20.32 11.37
N ALA A 186 -8.92 21.10 12.06
CA ALA A 186 -8.62 22.47 12.46
C ALA A 186 -8.80 22.64 13.98
N SER A 187 -8.72 21.54 14.74
CA SER A 187 -9.06 21.52 16.16
C SER A 187 -8.24 22.54 16.95
N LEU A 188 -6.92 22.63 16.71
CA LEU A 188 -6.06 23.60 17.37
C LEU A 188 -6.42 25.06 17.03
N ALA A 189 -6.80 25.35 15.80
CA ALA A 189 -7.26 26.69 15.40
C ALA A 189 -8.57 27.08 16.05
N ILE A 190 -9.51 26.12 16.12
CA ILE A 190 -10.81 26.28 16.77
C ILE A 190 -10.60 26.47 18.27
N GLU A 191 -9.74 25.67 18.88
CA GLU A 191 -9.44 25.75 20.32
C GLU A 191 -8.88 27.13 20.68
N ASN A 192 -7.86 27.60 19.97
CA ASN A 192 -7.28 28.92 20.20
C ASN A 192 -8.32 30.04 19.97
N ALA A 193 -9.15 29.93 18.93
CA ALA A 193 -10.21 30.89 18.70
C ALA A 193 -11.25 30.91 19.82
N LEU A 194 -11.65 29.74 20.33
CA LEU A 194 -12.58 29.64 21.47
C LEU A 194 -11.97 30.22 22.75
N ARG A 195 -10.69 29.93 23.04
CA ARG A 195 -9.98 30.50 24.21
C ARG A 195 -9.87 32.02 24.13
N ASN A 196 -9.48 32.56 22.98
CA ASN A 196 -9.35 34.01 22.78
C ASN A 196 -10.68 34.74 22.94
N ASN A 197 -11.78 34.09 22.59
CA ASN A 197 -13.13 34.65 22.71
C ASN A 197 -13.87 34.22 23.98
N MET A 198 -13.19 33.59 24.95
CA MET A 198 -13.84 33.11 26.18
C MET A 198 -14.43 34.25 27.02
N TYR A 199 -13.81 35.44 26.96
CA TYR A 199 -14.27 36.65 27.65
C TYR A 199 -14.97 37.64 26.72
N TYR A 200 -15.40 37.21 25.53
CA TYR A 200 -15.94 38.11 24.51
C TYR A 200 -17.08 38.99 25.02
N PHE A 201 -18.06 38.42 25.74
CA PHE A 201 -19.19 39.19 26.28
C PHE A 201 -18.80 40.19 27.37
N ALA A 202 -17.68 40.00 28.07
CA ALA A 202 -17.18 40.97 29.03
C ALA A 202 -16.74 42.28 28.34
N TYR A 203 -16.23 42.17 27.10
CA TYR A 203 -15.82 43.30 26.28
C TYR A 203 -16.91 43.76 25.29
N HIS A 204 -17.90 42.91 25.03
CA HIS A 204 -19.02 43.16 24.11
C HIS A 204 -20.37 42.81 24.78
N PRO A 205 -20.82 43.59 25.78
CA PRO A 205 -21.96 43.23 26.64
C PRO A 205 -23.31 43.16 25.91
N TYR A 206 -23.41 43.73 24.70
CA TYR A 206 -24.62 43.72 23.88
C TYR A 206 -24.53 42.76 22.69
N ALA A 207 -23.46 41.99 22.57
CA ALA A 207 -23.30 41.06 21.47
C ALA A 207 -24.21 39.83 21.64
N SER A 208 -24.59 39.23 20.51
CA SER A 208 -25.33 37.97 20.50
C SER A 208 -24.38 36.76 20.44
N ASP A 209 -24.92 35.56 20.71
CA ASP A 209 -24.20 34.29 20.46
C ASP A 209 -23.71 34.18 19.01
N GLN A 210 -24.46 34.74 18.06
CA GLN A 210 -24.07 34.73 16.66
C GLN A 210 -22.86 35.63 16.39
N ASP A 211 -22.71 36.73 17.13
CA ASP A 211 -21.56 37.62 17.02
C ASP A 211 -20.31 36.99 17.62
N LEU A 212 -20.44 36.33 18.77
CA LEU A 212 -19.37 35.48 19.33
C LEU A 212 -18.92 34.42 18.32
N LEU A 213 -19.85 33.68 17.72
CA LEU A 213 -19.51 32.62 16.77
C LEU A 213 -18.85 33.16 15.48
N LYS A 214 -19.20 34.37 15.03
CA LYS A 214 -18.49 35.06 13.95
C LYS A 214 -17.08 35.49 14.37
N ALA A 215 -16.89 35.96 15.60
CA ALA A 215 -15.57 36.32 16.12
C ALA A 215 -14.66 35.09 16.20
N VAL A 216 -15.16 33.99 16.78
CA VAL A 216 -14.48 32.69 16.79
C VAL A 216 -14.14 32.21 15.37
N TYR A 217 -15.04 32.36 14.41
CA TYR A 217 -14.75 32.00 13.02
C TYR A 217 -13.60 32.82 12.42
N LYS A 218 -13.60 34.15 12.65
CA LYS A 218 -12.56 35.05 12.15
C LYS A 218 -11.19 34.68 12.75
N ASP A 219 -11.13 34.44 14.05
CA ASP A 219 -9.90 34.05 14.73
C ASP A 219 -9.42 32.67 14.28
N MET A 220 -10.33 31.72 14.08
CA MET A 220 -10.00 30.41 13.51
C MET A 220 -9.36 30.56 12.13
N LEU A 221 -9.93 31.38 11.24
CA LEU A 221 -9.36 31.64 9.92
C LEU A 221 -8.02 32.37 9.99
N PHE A 222 -7.86 33.30 10.93
CA PHE A 222 -6.60 34.00 11.18
C PHE A 222 -5.51 33.02 11.59
N ASN A 223 -5.81 32.14 12.55
CA ASN A 223 -4.92 31.09 13.05
C ASN A 223 -4.51 30.12 11.93
N ILE A 224 -5.45 29.68 11.10
CA ILE A 224 -5.14 28.80 9.96
C ILE A 224 -4.22 29.50 8.94
N ARG A 225 -4.40 30.80 8.72
CA ARG A 225 -3.62 31.55 7.72
C ARG A 225 -2.20 31.85 8.19
N HIS A 226 -2.01 32.16 9.47
CA HIS A 226 -0.74 32.68 9.98
C HIS A 226 -0.02 31.74 10.96
N GLY A 227 -0.71 30.73 11.49
CA GLY A 227 -0.17 29.80 12.48
C GLY A 227 0.62 28.62 11.89
N GLY A 228 0.60 28.44 10.57
CA GLY A 228 1.31 27.34 9.90
C GLY A 228 0.57 26.00 9.98
N GLU A 229 1.28 24.90 9.67
CA GLU A 229 0.68 23.56 9.49
C GLU A 229 0.08 22.97 10.77
N SER A 230 0.50 23.41 11.96
CA SER A 230 -0.04 22.94 13.24
C SER A 230 -1.52 23.30 13.44
N PHE A 231 -1.99 24.35 12.78
CA PHE A 231 -3.36 24.84 12.91
C PHE A 231 -4.33 24.23 11.89
N PHE A 232 -3.80 23.49 10.92
CA PHE A 232 -4.62 22.78 9.93
C PHE A 232 -3.87 21.57 9.35
N SER A 233 -4.30 20.36 9.72
CA SER A 233 -3.67 19.10 9.32
C SER A 233 -4.66 18.15 8.62
N LEU A 234 -4.16 16.98 8.22
CA LEU A 234 -4.99 15.83 7.87
C LEU A 234 -4.81 14.76 8.96
N GLU A 235 -5.88 14.47 9.70
CA GLU A 235 -5.85 13.51 10.80
C GLU A 235 -6.35 12.14 10.36
N ASP A 236 -5.64 11.10 10.76
CA ASP A 236 -5.94 9.70 10.48
C ASP A 236 -6.49 8.99 11.73
N VAL A 237 -7.81 8.74 11.73
CA VAL A 237 -8.50 8.17 12.90
C VAL A 237 -9.24 6.88 12.58
N ALA A 238 -9.29 5.97 13.55
CA ALA A 238 -10.14 4.78 13.47
C ALA A 238 -11.56 5.11 13.95
N ILE A 239 -12.55 4.99 13.06
CA ILE A 239 -13.96 5.29 13.37
C ILE A 239 -14.76 4.00 13.40
N THR A 240 -15.50 3.79 14.49
CA THR A 240 -16.41 2.65 14.64
C THR A 240 -17.86 3.10 14.48
N PHE A 241 -18.55 2.56 13.49
CA PHE A 241 -19.98 2.72 13.27
C PHE A 241 -20.73 1.52 13.83
N LYS A 242 -21.72 1.78 14.67
CA LYS A 242 -22.74 0.81 15.06
C LYS A 242 -23.97 1.05 14.21
N LEU A 243 -24.45 0.01 13.53
CA LEU A 243 -25.65 0.07 12.70
C LEU A 243 -26.69 -0.92 13.21
N VAL A 244 -27.94 -0.55 13.04
CA VAL A 244 -29.10 -1.39 13.33
C VAL A 244 -29.98 -1.52 12.09
N LYS A 245 -30.60 -2.69 11.94
CA LYS A 245 -31.56 -2.96 10.87
C LYS A 245 -32.92 -2.38 11.28
N LYS A 246 -33.44 -1.42 10.52
CA LYS A 246 -34.77 -0.82 10.66
C LYS A 246 -35.61 -1.23 9.44
N GLY A 247 -36.49 -2.21 9.64
CA GLY A 247 -37.23 -2.85 8.54
C GLY A 247 -36.28 -3.50 7.52
N SER A 248 -36.38 -3.08 6.26
CA SER A 248 -35.51 -3.55 5.16
C SER A 248 -34.17 -2.81 5.07
N SER A 249 -33.99 -1.70 5.80
CA SER A 249 -32.86 -0.79 5.66
C SER A 249 -31.90 -0.84 6.86
N TRP A 250 -30.63 -0.56 6.62
CA TRP A 250 -29.64 -0.36 7.68
C TRP A 250 -29.48 1.14 7.96
N LYS A 251 -29.35 1.50 9.24
CA LYS A 251 -29.12 2.87 9.69
C LYS A 251 -28.02 2.89 10.75
N ILE A 252 -27.24 3.97 10.79
CA ILE A 252 -26.29 4.22 11.88
C ILE A 252 -27.10 4.49 13.15
N GLU A 253 -26.78 3.78 14.23
CA GLU A 253 -27.54 3.82 15.48
C GLU A 253 -27.49 5.21 16.11
N LYS A 254 -26.29 5.77 16.26
CA LYS A 254 -26.02 7.13 16.76
C LYS A 254 -24.61 7.57 16.36
N PRO A 255 -24.34 8.88 16.27
CA PRO A 255 -22.98 9.38 16.07
C PRO A 255 -22.13 9.19 17.33
N ASN A 256 -20.82 9.26 17.15
CA ASN A 256 -19.82 9.37 18.21
C ASN A 256 -18.92 10.59 17.93
N LEU A 257 -18.00 10.88 18.85
CA LEU A 257 -17.09 12.02 18.74
C LEU A 257 -16.32 12.01 17.41
N GLN A 258 -15.70 10.88 17.06
CA GLN A 258 -14.90 10.78 15.83
C GLN A 258 -15.73 10.98 14.57
N ILE A 259 -17.01 10.58 14.56
CA ILE A 259 -17.92 10.88 13.45
C ILE A 259 -18.12 12.39 13.32
N HIS A 260 -18.40 13.09 14.43
CA HIS A 260 -18.59 14.55 14.42
C HIS A 260 -17.32 15.28 13.97
N ASP A 261 -16.17 14.93 14.53
CA ASP A 261 -14.91 15.59 14.16
C ASP A 261 -14.55 15.33 12.71
N SER A 262 -14.81 14.11 12.20
CA SER A 262 -14.51 13.78 10.80
C SER A 262 -15.30 14.58 9.77
N ILE A 263 -16.43 15.19 10.17
CA ILE A 263 -17.26 16.03 9.29
C ILE A 263 -17.14 17.53 9.61
N ASN A 264 -16.79 17.89 10.84
CA ASN A 264 -16.73 19.28 11.33
C ASN A 264 -15.30 19.74 11.62
N CYS A 265 -14.31 19.11 10.99
CA CYS A 265 -12.90 19.46 11.08
C CYS A 265 -12.34 19.56 12.52
N GLY A 266 -12.69 18.61 13.40
CA GLY A 266 -12.17 18.57 14.78
C GLY A 266 -12.87 19.49 15.77
N TYR A 267 -13.97 20.15 15.38
CA TYR A 267 -14.66 21.12 16.22
C TYR A 267 -15.16 20.56 17.56
N GLU A 268 -15.73 19.34 17.58
CA GLU A 268 -16.33 18.81 18.82
C GLU A 268 -15.24 18.46 19.84
N SER A 269 -14.09 17.95 19.38
CA SER A 269 -12.93 17.76 20.25
C SER A 269 -12.40 19.10 20.79
N ALA A 270 -12.22 20.11 19.94
CA ALA A 270 -11.75 21.43 20.36
C ALA A 270 -12.71 22.09 21.38
N TYR A 271 -14.02 22.06 21.10
CA TYR A 271 -15.03 22.59 22.00
C TYR A 271 -15.01 21.90 23.37
N ARG A 272 -14.89 20.56 23.39
CA ARG A 272 -14.81 19.82 24.65
C ARG A 272 -13.56 20.16 25.43
N TYR A 273 -12.42 20.34 24.77
CA TYR A 273 -11.18 20.68 25.44
C TYR A 273 -11.22 22.05 26.13
N VAL A 274 -11.98 23.01 25.58
CA VAL A 274 -12.10 24.36 26.17
C VAL A 274 -13.16 24.42 27.27
N PHE A 275 -14.29 23.72 27.12
CA PHE A 275 -15.48 23.93 27.95
C PHE A 275 -15.96 22.71 28.77
N ARG A 276 -15.23 21.59 28.79
CA ARG A 276 -15.56 20.42 29.60
C ARG A 276 -14.36 19.90 30.37
#